data_AF-A0A6L3A4P0-F1
#
_entry.id   AF-A0A6L3A4P0-F1
#
_cell.length_a   1.000
_cell.length_b   1.000
_cell.length_c   1.000
_cell.angle_alpha   90.00
_cell.angle_beta   90.00
_cell.angle_gamma   90.00
#
_symmetry.space_group_name_H-M   'P 1'
#
loop_
_entity.id
_entity.type
_entity.pdbx_description
1 polymer ?
#
loop_
_entity_poly.entity_id
_entity_poly.type
_entity_poly.pdbx_seq_one_letter_code
_entity_poly.pdbx_strand_id
1 'polypeptide(L)'
;MRSRRQCSFSPRRGSAGGSVIGFFLVLPMLWWLAFFTALGLCIGSFANVLIYRLPLGQSIREPRWSHCPHCATRIRWRDNLPVIGYLLLKGRCRNCRLPISIRYPAIEALVALVFLALADAFLIDPSHPGLRPTNAGATERLVTDWPILTAHLILFACLFVMSAIDLEHYWVDIRFSSFAAASGFALHSVWTPAYSLATWPRPGTTFAAVSFAVIVGLGAVWILRIVSLSEADPPDEETPPQEGAAPSPSRYMSRRPSSRTPLVMLLALIAACWVLSCLDVFEVRTGGAATRLALVCGGLFAALIWAGRHPQESDEQIVETLEEESVDARRLAGVETLIFVPAVIYAVLVAIWLQRDPTFSGGFEALLMRAWAPGETGAPATWRPLLGLATAGSGFIIGGSLGWAVRLGFTLLFGKEAFGVGDIHMMAAAGCVAGWPVVVIGFFLACFLAMLGWVATLPFKRTAAIPLGPWLSLSFLITVLFYRPITESRMIVNFAEAVKYFL
;
A
#
# COMPACT_ATOMS: atom_id res chain seq x y z
N MET A 1 -34.15 -26.82 -57.24
CA MET A 1 -32.79 -26.37 -57.64
C MET A 1 -32.77 -24.86 -57.83
N ARG A 2 -32.19 -24.10 -56.88
CA ARG A 2 -31.47 -22.82 -57.10
C ARG A 2 -30.97 -22.32 -55.74
N SER A 3 -29.68 -22.58 -55.49
CA SER A 3 -28.95 -22.21 -54.29
C SER A 3 -28.82 -20.70 -54.14
N ARG A 4 -29.31 -20.13 -53.03
CA ARG A 4 -28.93 -18.78 -52.59
C ARG A 4 -27.51 -18.85 -52.01
N ARG A 5 -26.51 -18.43 -52.77
CA ARG A 5 -25.16 -18.18 -52.25
C ARG A 5 -25.21 -16.92 -51.39
N GLN A 6 -25.00 -17.08 -50.08
CA GLN A 6 -24.67 -15.97 -49.19
C GLN A 6 -23.27 -15.48 -49.57
N CYS A 7 -23.16 -14.23 -50.04
CA CYS A 7 -21.88 -13.54 -50.12
C CYS A 7 -21.42 -13.24 -48.69
N SER A 8 -20.48 -14.04 -48.18
CA SER A 8 -19.72 -13.74 -46.98
C SER A 8 -18.80 -12.54 -47.26
N PHE A 9 -19.14 -11.38 -46.72
CA PHE A 9 -18.26 -10.21 -46.74
C PHE A 9 -17.15 -10.44 -45.70
N SER A 10 -16.00 -10.96 -46.13
CA SER A 10 -14.80 -10.98 -45.28
C SER A 10 -14.23 -9.55 -45.22
N PRO A 11 -14.05 -8.92 -44.04
CA PRO A 11 -13.21 -7.75 -43.97
C PRO A 11 -11.78 -8.21 -44.26
N ARG A 12 -11.19 -7.68 -45.33
CA ARG A 12 -9.79 -7.88 -45.68
C ARG A 12 -8.92 -7.57 -44.46
N ARG A 13 -8.10 -8.53 -44.04
CA ARG A 13 -6.94 -8.29 -43.19
C ARG A 13 -6.02 -7.35 -43.96
N GLY A 14 -6.02 -6.08 -43.57
CA GLY A 14 -5.05 -5.09 -44.02
C GLY A 14 -3.67 -5.51 -43.57
N SER A 15 -2.77 -5.59 -44.54
CA SER A 15 -1.35 -5.89 -44.44
C SER A 15 -0.61 -4.95 -43.48
N ALA A 16 0.37 -5.53 -42.80
CA ALA A 16 1.40 -4.86 -42.01
C ALA A 16 2.01 -3.66 -42.73
N GLY A 17 1.67 -2.47 -42.26
CA GLY A 17 2.45 -1.26 -42.39
C GLY A 17 2.29 -0.57 -41.05
N GLY A 18 3.38 -0.38 -40.30
CA GLY A 18 3.39 0.40 -39.06
C GLY A 18 2.94 1.81 -39.38
N SER A 19 1.62 2.03 -39.34
CA SER A 19 1.03 3.29 -39.77
C SER A 19 1.48 4.39 -38.82
N VAL A 20 1.78 5.56 -39.37
CA VAL A 20 2.02 6.80 -38.61
C VAL A 20 0.90 7.05 -37.58
N ILE A 21 -0.32 6.60 -37.90
CA ILE A 21 -1.51 6.62 -37.04
C ILE A 21 -1.30 5.76 -35.77
N GLY A 22 -0.71 4.57 -35.88
CA GLY A 22 -0.37 3.73 -34.73
C GLY A 22 0.63 4.39 -33.78
N PHE A 23 1.62 5.12 -34.30
CA PHE A 23 2.59 5.86 -33.49
C PHE A 23 1.93 6.99 -32.67
N PHE A 24 1.03 7.77 -33.28
CA PHE A 24 0.31 8.84 -32.58
C PHE A 24 -0.68 8.32 -31.52
N LEU A 25 -1.21 7.10 -31.67
CA LEU A 25 -2.08 6.47 -30.67
C LEU A 25 -1.33 5.97 -29.43
N VAL A 26 -0.05 5.60 -29.58
CA VAL A 26 0.81 5.10 -28.49
C VAL A 26 1.46 6.24 -27.70
N LEU A 27 1.64 7.40 -28.34
CA LEU A 27 2.29 8.56 -27.74
C LEU A 27 1.68 8.95 -26.38
N PRO A 28 0.35 9.09 -26.20
CA PRO A 28 -0.25 9.39 -24.90
C PRO A 28 0.09 8.35 -23.82
N MET A 29 0.18 7.07 -24.18
CA MET A 29 0.49 6.01 -23.22
C MET A 29 1.95 6.07 -22.75
N LEU A 30 2.89 6.28 -23.67
CA LEU A 30 4.30 6.46 -23.33
C LEU A 30 4.54 7.68 -22.43
N TRP A 31 3.81 8.77 -22.66
CA TRP A 31 3.86 9.95 -21.79
C TRP A 31 3.45 9.61 -20.35
N TRP A 32 2.35 8.86 -20.17
CA TRP A 32 1.91 8.46 -18.82
C TRP A 32 2.89 7.50 -18.14
N LEU A 33 3.42 6.52 -18.88
CA LEU A 33 4.43 5.60 -18.33
C LEU A 33 5.69 6.34 -17.89
N ALA A 34 6.16 7.30 -18.71
CA ALA A 34 7.30 8.14 -18.37
C ALA A 34 7.01 9.03 -17.14
N PHE A 35 5.81 9.62 -17.07
CA PHE A 35 5.39 10.45 -15.95
C PHE A 35 5.37 9.69 -14.63
N PHE A 36 4.69 8.52 -14.56
CA PHE A 36 4.61 7.75 -13.32
C PHE A 36 5.96 7.13 -12.92
N THR A 37 6.81 6.79 -13.89
CA THR A 37 8.19 6.37 -13.61
C THR A 37 8.99 7.51 -12.99
N ALA A 38 8.93 8.71 -13.58
CA ALA A 38 9.63 9.88 -13.04
C ALA A 38 9.10 10.28 -11.66
N LEU A 39 7.78 10.22 -11.45
CA LEU A 39 7.16 10.47 -10.16
C LEU A 39 7.65 9.46 -9.11
N GLY A 40 7.61 8.17 -9.41
CA GLY A 40 8.07 7.12 -8.49
C GLY A 40 9.57 7.21 -8.20
N LEU A 41 10.40 7.59 -9.18
CA LEU A 41 11.82 7.88 -8.97
C LEU A 41 12.03 9.05 -7.98
N CYS A 42 11.28 10.14 -8.13
CA CYS A 42 11.32 11.29 -7.21
C CYS A 42 10.86 10.92 -5.80
N ILE A 43 9.75 10.19 -5.68
CA ILE A 43 9.23 9.71 -4.39
C ILE A 43 10.21 8.72 -3.75
N GLY A 44 10.84 7.83 -4.51
CA GLY A 44 11.87 6.92 -4.01
C GLY A 44 13.12 7.65 -3.53
N SER A 45 13.51 8.74 -4.18
CA SER A 45 14.63 9.58 -3.74
C SER A 45 14.31 10.29 -2.42
N PHE A 46 13.06 10.74 -2.25
CA PHE A 46 12.58 11.25 -0.97
C PHE A 46 12.47 10.15 0.11
N ALA A 47 12.03 8.95 -0.26
CA ALA A 47 11.95 7.79 0.64
C ALA A 47 13.31 7.46 1.24
N ASN A 48 14.40 7.54 0.46
CA ASN A 48 15.77 7.38 0.98
C ASN A 48 16.09 8.35 2.12
N VAL A 49 15.59 9.60 2.06
CA VAL A 49 15.77 10.58 3.13
C VAL A 49 15.01 10.16 4.39
N LEU A 50 13.76 9.72 4.23
CA LEU A 50 12.91 9.29 5.34
C LEU A 50 13.47 8.05 6.04
N ILE A 51 13.82 7.02 5.25
CA ILE A 51 14.36 5.75 5.75
C ILE A 51 15.66 5.98 6.54
N TYR A 52 16.50 6.94 6.10
CA TYR A 52 17.75 7.25 6.79
C TYR A 52 17.55 8.12 8.05
N ARG A 53 16.74 9.18 7.97
CA ARG A 53 16.68 10.21 9.02
C ARG A 53 15.72 9.87 10.16
N LEU A 54 14.59 9.23 9.87
CA LEU A 54 13.53 9.02 10.87
C LEU A 54 13.95 8.10 12.03
N PRO A 55 14.60 6.94 11.80
CA PRO A 55 15.05 6.08 12.90
C PRO A 55 16.11 6.74 13.79
N LEU A 56 16.84 7.73 13.25
CA LEU A 56 17.86 8.47 13.97
C LEU A 56 17.31 9.72 14.68
N GLY A 57 15.99 9.94 14.67
CA GLY A 57 15.38 11.15 15.23
C GLY A 57 15.82 12.46 14.53
N GLN A 58 16.40 12.37 13.33
CA GLN A 58 16.93 13.53 12.61
C GLN A 58 15.83 14.33 11.92
N SER A 59 16.02 15.64 11.83
CA SER A 59 15.11 16.53 11.10
C SER A 59 15.05 16.17 9.61
N ILE A 60 13.83 15.96 9.10
CA ILE A 60 13.58 15.75 7.67
C ILE A 60 13.85 17.04 6.88
N ARG A 61 13.59 18.19 7.50
CA ARG A 61 13.66 19.51 6.84
C ARG A 61 15.05 20.13 6.91
N GLU A 62 15.84 19.81 7.93
CA GLU A 62 17.10 20.48 8.22
C GLU A 62 18.27 19.47 8.27
N PRO A 63 19.31 19.64 7.43
CA PRO A 63 19.43 20.59 6.32
C PRO A 63 18.49 20.21 5.15
N ARG A 64 18.08 21.23 4.38
CA ARG A 64 17.16 21.09 3.22
C ARG A 64 17.77 20.37 2.01
N TRP A 65 19.08 20.15 2.00
CA TRP A 65 19.80 19.56 0.87
C TRP A 65 20.47 18.25 1.27
N SER A 66 20.62 17.37 0.28
CA SER A 66 21.44 16.16 0.42
C SER A 66 22.93 16.51 0.46
N HIS A 67 23.69 15.84 1.31
CA HIS A 67 25.14 15.95 1.40
C HIS A 67 25.78 14.56 1.40
N CYS A 68 27.06 14.49 1.01
CA CYS A 68 27.81 13.27 1.18
C CYS A 68 28.03 12.98 2.68
N PRO A 69 27.78 11.76 3.17
CA PRO A 69 28.01 11.43 4.59
C PRO A 69 29.50 11.43 4.96
N HIS A 70 30.41 11.26 3.98
CA HIS A 70 31.84 11.18 4.26
C HIS A 70 32.56 12.53 4.18
N CYS A 71 32.33 13.31 3.13
CA CYS A 71 33.03 14.58 2.94
C CYS A 71 32.18 15.80 3.28
N ALA A 72 30.95 15.61 3.78
CA ALA A 72 29.96 16.63 4.12
C ALA A 72 29.63 17.64 2.99
N THR A 73 30.18 17.44 1.79
CA THR A 73 29.96 18.33 0.65
C THR A 73 28.52 18.21 0.16
N ARG A 74 27.88 19.35 -0.09
CA ARG A 74 26.55 19.42 -0.69
C ARG A 74 26.53 18.73 -2.06
N ILE A 75 25.55 17.87 -2.28
CA ILE A 75 25.35 17.18 -3.56
C ILE A 75 24.70 18.15 -4.55
N ARG A 76 25.23 18.23 -5.76
CA ARG A 76 24.68 19.08 -6.83
C ARG A 76 23.37 18.49 -7.32
N TRP A 77 22.42 19.31 -7.77
CA TRP A 77 21.10 18.84 -8.22
C TRP A 77 21.17 17.74 -9.29
N ARG A 78 22.09 17.87 -10.27
CA ARG A 78 22.33 16.87 -11.33
C ARG A 78 22.95 15.55 -10.84
N ASP A 79 23.68 15.61 -9.74
CA ASP A 79 24.26 14.43 -9.08
C ASP A 79 23.20 13.74 -8.18
N ASN A 80 22.11 14.46 -7.88
CA ASN A 80 20.95 14.01 -7.10
C ASN A 80 19.74 13.63 -7.99
N LEU A 81 19.93 13.52 -9.31
CA LEU A 81 18.89 13.03 -10.21
C LEU A 81 18.70 11.52 -9.95
N PRO A 82 17.49 11.03 -9.60
CA PRO A 82 17.30 9.65 -9.16
C PRO A 82 17.77 8.66 -10.23
N VAL A 83 18.51 7.63 -9.80
CA VAL A 83 19.19 6.59 -10.60
C VAL A 83 20.23 7.14 -11.59
N ILE A 84 19.88 8.12 -12.41
CA ILE A 84 20.72 8.73 -13.44
C ILE A 84 21.98 9.36 -12.85
N GLY A 85 21.85 10.12 -11.75
CA GLY A 85 22.97 10.75 -11.06
C GLY A 85 24.00 9.71 -10.60
N TYR A 86 23.53 8.59 -10.04
CA TYR A 86 24.38 7.47 -9.63
C TYR A 86 25.14 6.86 -10.82
N LEU A 87 24.44 6.62 -11.95
CA LEU A 87 25.04 6.05 -13.16
C LEU A 87 26.08 6.99 -13.78
N LEU A 88 25.78 8.28 -13.91
CA LEU A 88 26.71 9.29 -14.43
C LEU A 88 27.96 9.44 -13.56
N LEU A 89 27.81 9.29 -12.25
CA LEU A 89 28.90 9.30 -11.28
C LEU A 89 29.67 7.96 -11.19
N LYS A 90 29.23 6.92 -11.92
CA LYS A 90 29.76 5.55 -11.84
C LYS A 90 29.78 5.02 -10.40
N GLY A 91 28.74 5.35 -9.63
CA GLY A 91 28.57 4.94 -8.24
C GLY A 91 29.61 5.50 -7.27
N ARG A 92 30.26 6.64 -7.56
CA ARG A 92 31.26 7.26 -6.69
C ARG A 92 30.97 8.74 -6.46
N CYS A 93 31.21 9.23 -5.24
CA CYS A 93 31.06 10.64 -4.94
C CYS A 93 31.97 11.48 -5.85
N ARG A 94 31.47 12.61 -6.37
CA ARG A 94 32.22 13.52 -7.23
C ARG A 94 33.48 14.09 -6.56
N ASN A 95 33.39 14.38 -5.26
CA ASN A 95 34.45 15.06 -4.51
C ASN A 95 35.43 14.08 -3.85
N CYS A 96 34.95 13.21 -2.96
CA CYS A 96 35.82 12.27 -2.23
C CYS A 96 36.06 10.93 -2.93
N ARG A 97 35.43 10.67 -4.09
CA ARG A 97 35.55 9.44 -4.89
C ARG A 97 35.15 8.13 -4.18
N LEU A 98 34.67 8.21 -2.94
CA LEU A 98 34.19 7.05 -2.21
C LEU A 98 32.92 6.48 -2.84
N PRO A 99 32.74 5.14 -2.77
CA PRO A 99 31.60 4.49 -3.37
C PRO A 99 30.29 4.93 -2.70
N ILE A 100 29.27 5.19 -3.52
CA ILE A 100 27.90 5.41 -3.09
C ILE A 100 27.21 4.04 -3.01
N SER A 101 26.47 3.79 -1.93
CA SER A 101 25.75 2.52 -1.75
C SER A 101 24.73 2.29 -2.88
N ILE A 102 24.67 1.05 -3.38
CA ILE A 102 23.69 0.64 -4.41
C ILE A 102 22.25 0.66 -3.87
N ARG A 103 22.08 0.69 -2.54
CA ARG A 103 20.78 0.76 -1.88
C ARG A 103 19.98 1.99 -2.32
N TYR A 104 20.64 3.14 -2.48
CA TYR A 104 19.98 4.40 -2.88
C TYR A 104 19.29 4.29 -4.24
N PRO A 105 20.00 3.98 -5.35
CA PRO A 105 19.35 3.82 -6.66
C PRO A 105 18.44 2.59 -6.72
N ALA A 106 18.64 1.56 -5.89
CA ALA A 106 17.74 0.42 -5.82
C ALA A 106 16.38 0.81 -5.23
N ILE A 107 16.35 1.57 -4.13
CA ILE A 107 15.12 2.11 -3.53
C ILE A 107 14.38 2.99 -4.55
N GLU A 108 15.10 3.88 -5.23
CA GLU A 108 14.52 4.73 -6.28
C GLU A 108 13.85 3.90 -7.39
N ALA A 109 14.55 2.87 -7.89
CA ALA A 109 14.03 1.99 -8.93
C ALA A 109 12.85 1.11 -8.45
N LEU A 110 12.87 0.62 -7.20
CA LEU A 110 11.79 -0.18 -6.63
C LEU A 110 10.49 0.62 -6.51
N VAL A 111 10.56 1.85 -5.98
CA VAL A 111 9.39 2.73 -5.87
C VAL A 111 8.86 3.11 -7.26
N ALA A 112 9.75 3.38 -8.22
CA ALA A 112 9.37 3.63 -9.61
C ALA A 112 8.61 2.44 -10.23
N LEU A 113 9.06 1.21 -9.98
CA LEU A 113 8.38 0.00 -10.45
C LEU A 113 7.01 -0.20 -9.81
N VAL A 114 6.85 0.09 -8.51
CA VAL A 114 5.54 0.03 -7.84
C VAL A 114 4.58 1.05 -8.44
N PHE A 115 5.04 2.28 -8.69
CA PHE A 115 4.24 3.34 -9.31
C PHE A 115 3.83 2.96 -10.75
N LEU A 116 4.77 2.39 -11.51
CA LEU A 116 4.51 1.90 -12.86
C LEU A 116 3.50 0.75 -12.87
N ALA A 117 3.59 -0.17 -11.91
CA ALA A 117 2.65 -1.28 -11.77
C ALA A 117 1.23 -0.82 -11.45
N LEU A 118 1.09 0.16 -10.54
CA LEU A 118 -0.20 0.76 -10.23
C LEU A 118 -0.76 1.54 -11.42
N ALA A 119 0.07 2.30 -12.13
CA ALA A 119 -0.36 3.03 -13.31
C ALA A 119 -0.85 2.09 -14.42
N ASP A 120 -0.19 0.95 -14.65
CA ASP A 120 -0.63 -0.06 -15.61
C ASP A 120 -1.96 -0.72 -15.21
N ALA A 121 -2.06 -1.14 -13.95
CA ALA A 121 -3.26 -1.79 -13.40
C ALA A 121 -4.47 -0.85 -13.29
N PHE A 122 -4.29 0.47 -13.40
CA PHE A 122 -5.37 1.45 -13.39
C PHE A 122 -5.64 2.06 -14.77
N LEU A 123 -4.60 2.30 -15.58
CA LEU A 123 -4.69 3.12 -16.80
C LEU A 123 -4.46 2.36 -18.10
N ILE A 124 -3.91 1.14 -18.09
CA ILE A 124 -3.63 0.37 -19.31
C ILE A 124 -4.56 -0.83 -19.37
N ASP A 125 -4.38 -1.77 -18.45
CA ASP A 125 -5.22 -2.97 -18.32
C ASP A 125 -5.83 -2.99 -16.93
N PRO A 126 -7.04 -2.41 -16.74
CA PRO A 126 -7.67 -2.25 -15.44
C PRO A 126 -8.01 -3.63 -14.87
N SER A 127 -7.09 -4.16 -14.07
CA SER A 127 -7.28 -5.40 -13.33
C SER A 127 -8.10 -5.16 -12.06
N HIS A 128 -8.22 -3.91 -11.63
CA HIS A 128 -9.07 -3.53 -10.50
C HIS A 128 -10.50 -3.22 -10.98
N PRO A 129 -11.53 -3.90 -10.46
CA PRO A 129 -12.91 -3.63 -10.82
C PRO A 129 -13.34 -2.26 -10.29
N GLY A 130 -14.35 -1.63 -10.91
CA GLY A 130 -14.79 -0.29 -10.53
C GLY A 130 -14.13 0.84 -11.29
N LEU A 131 -13.06 0.57 -12.03
CA LEU A 131 -12.40 1.54 -12.91
C LEU A 131 -13.12 1.63 -14.26
N ARG A 132 -12.90 2.74 -14.97
CA ARG A 132 -13.52 2.94 -16.28
C ARG A 132 -13.05 1.87 -17.29
N PRO A 133 -13.96 1.27 -18.09
CA PRO A 133 -13.62 0.10 -18.91
C PRO A 133 -12.60 0.38 -20.02
N THR A 134 -12.00 -0.68 -20.56
CA THR A 134 -10.89 -0.67 -21.54
C THR A 134 -11.24 -0.07 -22.91
N ASN A 135 -12.51 0.20 -23.19
CA ASN A 135 -12.92 0.93 -24.37
C ASN A 135 -12.58 2.44 -24.31
N ALA A 136 -12.22 2.94 -23.12
CA ALA A 136 -11.73 4.31 -22.92
C ALA A 136 -10.19 4.38 -23.00
N GLY A 137 -9.66 5.47 -23.58
CA GLY A 137 -8.22 5.71 -23.62
C GLY A 137 -7.60 5.93 -22.23
N ALA A 138 -6.29 5.71 -22.08
CA ALA A 138 -5.56 5.91 -20.81
C ALA A 138 -5.77 7.31 -20.21
N THR A 139 -5.79 8.35 -21.05
CA THR A 139 -6.03 9.73 -20.62
C THR A 139 -7.44 9.93 -20.06
N GLU A 140 -8.46 9.34 -20.68
CA GLU A 140 -9.85 9.44 -20.18
C GLU A 140 -10.01 8.76 -18.83
N ARG A 141 -9.38 7.59 -18.66
CA ARG A 141 -9.34 6.87 -17.40
C ARG A 141 -8.67 7.70 -16.33
N LEU A 142 -7.52 8.30 -16.63
CA LEU A 142 -6.83 9.17 -15.68
C LEU A 142 -7.70 10.36 -15.27
N VAL A 143 -8.36 11.04 -16.21
CA VAL A 143 -9.23 12.19 -15.90
C VAL A 143 -10.35 11.82 -14.92
N THR A 144 -10.88 10.60 -14.99
CA THR A 144 -11.97 10.17 -14.10
C THR A 144 -11.51 9.47 -12.82
N ASP A 145 -10.43 8.69 -12.90
CA ASP A 145 -9.97 7.80 -11.83
C ASP A 145 -8.68 8.29 -11.14
N TRP A 146 -8.22 9.52 -11.44
CA TRP A 146 -7.04 10.09 -10.77
C TRP A 146 -7.14 10.12 -9.24
N PRO A 147 -8.28 10.37 -8.57
CA PRO A 147 -8.26 10.46 -7.11
C PRO A 147 -7.97 9.11 -6.49
N ILE A 148 -8.59 8.03 -7.00
CA ILE A 148 -8.38 6.69 -6.47
C ILE A 148 -6.97 6.18 -6.80
N LEU A 149 -6.45 6.46 -8.01
CA LEU A 149 -5.06 6.16 -8.35
C LEU A 149 -4.10 6.90 -7.40
N THR A 150 -4.34 8.20 -7.15
CA THR A 150 -3.52 9.00 -6.24
C THR A 150 -3.54 8.44 -4.82
N ALA A 151 -4.70 7.96 -4.33
CA ALA A 151 -4.82 7.35 -3.02
C ALA A 151 -3.93 6.09 -2.92
N HIS A 152 -3.93 5.25 -3.95
CA HIS A 152 -3.09 4.06 -4.02
C HIS A 152 -1.60 4.40 -4.11
N LEU A 153 -1.22 5.40 -4.90
CA LEU A 153 0.18 5.86 -4.97
C LEU A 153 0.68 6.37 -3.61
N ILE A 154 -0.14 7.13 -2.88
CA ILE A 154 0.17 7.58 -1.52
C ILE A 154 0.29 6.39 -0.57
N LEU A 155 -0.69 5.48 -0.58
CA LEU A 155 -0.68 4.28 0.24
C LEU A 155 0.62 3.49 0.04
N PHE A 156 0.94 3.14 -1.20
CA PHE A 156 2.10 2.30 -1.48
C PHE A 156 3.44 3.03 -1.29
N ALA A 157 3.50 4.36 -1.43
CA ALA A 157 4.67 5.13 -1.01
C ALA A 157 4.88 5.06 0.51
N CYS A 158 3.81 5.21 1.31
CA CYS A 158 3.85 5.11 2.77
C CYS A 158 4.21 3.69 3.22
N LEU A 159 3.55 2.67 2.66
CA LEU A 159 3.81 1.26 2.93
C LEU A 159 5.26 0.88 2.59
N PHE A 160 5.80 1.40 1.48
CA PHE A 160 7.20 1.15 1.11
C PHE A 160 8.19 1.73 2.13
N VAL A 161 7.98 2.99 2.56
CA VAL A 161 8.84 3.62 3.58
C VAL A 161 8.77 2.86 4.90
N MET A 162 7.56 2.55 5.37
CA MET A 162 7.36 1.75 6.58
C MET A 162 8.04 0.39 6.47
N SER A 163 7.85 -0.33 5.35
CA SER A 163 8.49 -1.64 5.12
C SER A 163 10.02 -1.55 5.14
N ALA A 164 10.59 -0.51 4.53
CA ALA A 164 12.04 -0.35 4.49
C ALA A 164 12.64 0.00 5.84
N ILE A 165 11.91 0.73 6.70
CA ILE A 165 12.31 0.99 8.09
C ILE A 165 12.13 -0.28 8.93
N ASP A 166 11.00 -0.96 8.79
CA ASP A 166 10.65 -2.18 9.52
C ASP A 166 11.64 -3.32 9.26
N LEU A 167 12.13 -3.47 8.01
CA LEU A 167 13.17 -4.45 7.67
C LEU A 167 14.50 -4.26 8.41
N GLU A 168 14.79 -3.05 8.91
CA GLU A 168 16.08 -2.74 9.55
C GLU A 168 15.95 -2.49 11.04
N HIS A 169 14.84 -1.88 11.45
CA HIS A 169 14.61 -1.38 12.80
C HIS A 169 13.39 -1.99 13.49
N TYR A 170 12.64 -2.89 12.84
CA TYR A 170 11.41 -3.51 13.38
C TYR A 170 10.43 -2.48 13.96
N TRP A 171 10.35 -1.34 13.29
CA TRP A 171 9.61 -0.19 13.75
C TRP A 171 8.73 0.34 12.62
N VAL A 172 7.44 0.50 12.94
CA VAL A 172 6.42 1.03 12.02
C VAL A 172 5.89 2.35 12.58
N ASP A 173 6.16 3.43 11.86
CA ASP A 173 5.70 4.77 12.24
C ASP A 173 4.25 5.01 11.79
N ILE A 174 3.35 5.06 12.77
CA ILE A 174 1.90 5.20 12.60
C ILE A 174 1.52 6.46 11.80
N ARG A 175 2.37 7.50 11.80
CA ARG A 175 2.10 8.74 11.06
C ARG A 175 1.92 8.49 9.56
N PHE A 176 2.65 7.54 8.99
CA PHE A 176 2.52 7.17 7.58
C PHE A 176 1.19 6.47 7.30
N SER A 177 0.80 5.51 8.12
CA SER A 177 -0.52 4.86 7.99
C SER A 177 -1.67 5.84 8.18
N SER A 178 -1.56 6.77 9.14
CA SER A 178 -2.56 7.81 9.36
C SER A 178 -2.67 8.77 8.18
N PHE A 179 -1.53 9.17 7.58
CA PHE A 179 -1.51 10.00 6.38
C PHE A 179 -2.13 9.29 5.17
N ALA A 180 -1.82 8.00 4.97
CA ALA A 180 -2.42 7.20 3.93
C ALA A 180 -3.95 7.03 4.13
N ALA A 181 -4.39 6.75 5.37
CA ALA A 181 -5.80 6.65 5.70
C ALA A 181 -6.55 7.98 5.48
N ALA A 182 -5.98 9.11 5.92
CA ALA A 182 -6.55 10.44 5.69
C ALA A 182 -6.68 10.76 4.20
N SER A 183 -5.65 10.40 3.41
CA SER A 183 -5.69 10.53 1.95
C SER A 183 -6.77 9.64 1.33
N GLY A 184 -6.96 8.42 1.84
CA GLY A 184 -8.04 7.52 1.44
C GLY A 184 -9.42 8.14 1.66
N PHE A 185 -9.72 8.64 2.87
CA PHE A 185 -10.97 9.33 3.15
C PHE A 185 -11.21 10.53 2.22
N ALA A 186 -10.20 11.38 2.06
CA ALA A 186 -10.29 12.56 1.21
C ALA A 186 -10.56 12.20 -0.25
N LEU A 187 -9.79 11.26 -0.82
CA LEU A 187 -9.85 10.94 -2.24
C LEU A 187 -11.07 10.08 -2.61
N HIS A 188 -11.55 9.20 -1.71
CA HIS A 188 -12.84 8.53 -1.89
C HIS A 188 -14.02 9.51 -1.88
N SER A 189 -13.97 10.58 -1.08
CA SER A 189 -15.04 11.58 -1.04
C SER A 189 -15.24 12.32 -2.38
N VAL A 190 -14.22 12.35 -3.23
CA VAL A 190 -14.27 12.99 -4.56
C VAL A 190 -14.27 11.97 -5.71
N TRP A 191 -14.39 10.67 -5.42
CA TRP A 191 -14.35 9.61 -6.42
C TRP A 191 -15.44 8.56 -6.19
N THR A 192 -16.54 8.68 -6.92
CA THR A 192 -17.65 7.70 -6.89
C THR A 192 -18.46 7.77 -8.19
N PRO A 193 -17.80 7.57 -9.36
CA PRO A 193 -18.48 7.63 -10.65
C PRO A 193 -19.51 6.51 -10.81
N ALA A 194 -20.53 6.73 -11.67
CA ALA A 194 -21.64 5.79 -11.81
C ALA A 194 -21.22 4.37 -12.25
N TYR A 195 -20.17 4.23 -13.08
CA TYR A 195 -19.69 2.92 -13.51
C TYR A 195 -19.01 2.13 -12.38
N SER A 196 -18.51 2.80 -11.34
CA SER A 196 -17.87 2.11 -10.22
C SER A 196 -18.89 1.52 -9.25
N LEU A 197 -20.19 1.82 -9.41
CA LEU A 197 -21.27 1.39 -8.51
C LEU A 197 -21.43 -0.11 -8.39
N ALA A 198 -21.40 -0.81 -9.52
CA ALA A 198 -21.64 -2.25 -9.56
C ALA A 198 -20.38 -3.09 -9.29
N THR A 199 -19.19 -2.51 -9.48
CA THR A 199 -17.96 -3.30 -9.61
C THR A 199 -16.91 -2.95 -8.54
N TRP A 200 -16.88 -1.72 -8.01
CA TRP A 200 -15.99 -1.41 -6.90
C TRP A 200 -16.52 -2.07 -5.61
N PRO A 201 -15.67 -2.75 -4.82
CA PRO A 201 -16.11 -3.39 -3.59
C PRO A 201 -16.55 -2.33 -2.57
N ARG A 202 -17.87 -2.20 -2.41
CA ARG A 202 -18.47 -1.32 -1.40
C ARG A 202 -19.14 -2.10 -0.30
N PRO A 203 -19.12 -1.58 0.94
CA PRO A 203 -19.97 -2.10 2.00
C PRO A 203 -21.45 -1.97 1.61
N GLY A 204 -22.26 -2.96 1.96
CA GLY A 204 -23.72 -2.80 1.93
C GLY A 204 -24.16 -1.71 2.90
N THR A 205 -25.39 -1.21 2.76
CA THR A 205 -25.96 -0.12 3.58
C THR A 205 -25.85 -0.42 5.07
N THR A 206 -26.19 -1.65 5.48
CA THR A 206 -26.05 -2.11 6.86
C THR A 206 -24.61 -2.04 7.35
N PHE A 207 -23.66 -2.52 6.54
CA PHE A 207 -22.25 -2.55 6.93
C PHE A 207 -21.65 -1.13 7.01
N ALA A 208 -22.03 -0.25 6.09
CA ALA A 208 -21.65 1.15 6.10
C ALA A 208 -22.15 1.87 7.37
N ALA A 209 -23.41 1.64 7.75
CA ALA A 209 -23.99 2.23 8.95
C ALA A 209 -23.35 1.68 10.24
N VAL A 210 -23.08 0.37 10.28
CA VAL A 210 -22.36 -0.27 11.40
C VAL A 210 -20.95 0.29 11.53
N SER A 211 -20.22 0.43 10.43
CA SER A 211 -18.87 1.00 10.43
C SER A 211 -18.88 2.46 10.92
N PHE A 212 -19.86 3.24 10.48
CA PHE A 212 -20.07 4.61 10.98
C PHE A 212 -20.34 4.61 12.49
N ALA A 213 -21.21 3.73 12.98
CA ALA A 213 -21.50 3.58 14.40
C ALA A 213 -20.25 3.22 15.21
N VAL A 214 -19.41 2.29 14.71
CA VAL A 214 -18.14 1.94 15.36
C VAL A 214 -17.22 3.16 15.43
N ILE A 215 -17.03 3.92 14.34
CA ILE A 215 -16.19 5.12 14.32
C ILE A 215 -16.66 6.13 15.37
N VAL A 216 -17.98 6.39 15.43
CA VAL A 216 -18.58 7.31 16.40
C VAL A 216 -18.39 6.80 17.83
N GLY A 217 -18.63 5.50 18.07
CA GLY A 217 -18.46 4.87 19.38
C GLY A 217 -17.02 4.93 19.88
N LEU A 218 -16.05 4.61 19.02
CA LEU A 218 -14.62 4.72 19.35
C LEU A 218 -14.21 6.16 19.60
N GLY A 219 -14.70 7.11 18.80
CA GLY A 219 -14.47 8.54 19.01
C GLY A 219 -15.00 9.03 20.37
N ALA A 220 -16.20 8.59 20.76
CA ALA A 220 -16.77 8.92 22.05
C ALA A 220 -15.95 8.34 23.21
N VAL A 221 -15.54 7.07 23.12
CA VAL A 221 -14.68 6.44 24.13
C VAL A 221 -13.34 7.19 24.26
N TRP A 222 -12.74 7.59 23.15
CA TRP A 222 -11.48 8.33 23.14
C TRP A 222 -11.61 9.72 23.77
N ILE A 223 -12.68 10.46 23.46
CA ILE A 223 -12.97 11.77 24.08
C ILE A 223 -13.16 11.62 25.58
N LEU A 224 -13.98 10.65 26.02
CA LEU A 224 -14.22 10.39 27.44
C LEU A 224 -12.92 10.03 28.19
N ARG A 225 -12.03 9.26 27.55
CA ARG A 225 -10.71 8.94 28.10
C ARG A 225 -9.85 10.19 28.27
N ILE A 226 -9.76 11.07 27.28
CA ILE A 226 -9.00 12.33 27.41
C ILE A 226 -9.53 13.18 28.55
N VAL A 227 -10.85 13.33 28.65
CA VAL A 227 -11.48 14.09 29.73
C VAL A 227 -11.15 13.47 31.09
N SER A 228 -11.22 12.14 31.22
CA SER A 228 -10.88 11.44 32.47
C SER A 228 -9.40 11.54 32.86
N LEU A 229 -8.49 11.65 31.89
CA LEU A 229 -7.06 11.86 32.14
C LEU A 229 -6.74 13.32 32.49
N SER A 230 -7.53 14.27 31.99
CA SER A 230 -7.45 15.68 32.39
C SER A 230 -7.92 15.93 33.82
N GLU A 231 -8.64 14.98 34.43
CA GLU A 231 -9.13 15.03 35.81
C GLU A 231 -8.26 14.21 36.78
N ALA A 232 -7.28 13.46 36.28
CA ALA A 232 -6.32 12.75 37.12
C ALA A 232 -5.25 13.73 37.62
N ASP A 233 -4.94 13.67 38.92
CA ASP A 233 -3.88 14.48 39.52
C ASP A 233 -2.56 14.30 38.74
N PRO A 234 -1.78 15.39 38.54
CA PRO A 234 -0.51 15.29 37.85
C PRO A 234 0.39 14.27 38.55
N PRO A 235 1.06 13.37 37.81
CA PRO A 235 2.05 12.48 38.41
C PRO A 235 3.17 13.31 39.02
N ASP A 236 3.63 12.91 40.21
CA ASP A 236 4.81 13.48 40.85
C ASP A 236 5.99 13.50 39.87
N GLU A 237 6.69 14.63 39.82
CA GLU A 237 7.89 14.85 38.99
C GLU A 237 8.94 13.76 39.26
N GLU A 238 8.96 12.71 38.43
CA GLU A 238 10.14 11.88 38.29
C GLU A 238 11.26 12.74 37.68
N THR A 239 12.35 12.83 38.44
CA THR A 239 13.57 13.54 38.06
C THR A 239 14.05 13.07 36.69
N PRO A 240 14.39 14.00 35.76
CA PRO A 240 14.86 13.62 34.44
C PRO A 240 16.16 12.80 34.57
N PRO A 241 16.33 11.73 33.78
CA PRO A 241 17.60 11.03 33.71
C PRO A 241 18.71 12.02 33.33
N GLN A 242 19.81 11.99 34.07
CA GLN A 242 20.98 12.82 33.82
C GLN A 242 21.47 12.62 32.38
N GLU A 243 21.50 13.70 31.60
CA GLU A 243 22.20 13.76 30.32
C GLU A 243 23.69 13.52 30.54
N GLY A 244 24.17 12.34 30.16
CA GLY A 244 25.53 11.90 30.43
C GLY A 244 26.07 10.91 29.42
N ALA A 245 26.08 11.26 28.13
CA ALA A 245 27.11 10.84 27.17
C ALA A 245 26.83 11.48 25.79
N ALA A 246 27.72 12.37 25.36
CA ALA A 246 27.80 12.74 23.95
C ALA A 246 28.04 11.47 23.12
N PRO A 247 27.34 11.25 21.98
CA PRO A 247 27.72 10.18 21.09
C PRO A 247 29.11 10.46 20.54
N SER A 248 30.07 9.61 20.90
CA SER A 248 31.44 9.70 20.40
C SER A 248 31.46 9.63 18.87
N PRO A 249 32.18 10.50 18.16
CA PRO A 249 32.29 10.43 16.71
C PRO A 249 33.33 9.38 16.31
N SER A 250 33.00 8.10 16.44
CA SER A 250 33.71 6.98 15.82
C SER A 250 32.87 5.73 16.07
N ARG A 251 32.61 4.82 15.15
CA ARG A 251 33.45 4.33 14.06
C ARG A 251 32.49 3.55 13.15
N TYR A 252 31.78 4.22 12.25
CA TYR A 252 31.07 3.50 11.20
C TYR A 252 32.13 2.92 10.27
N MET A 253 32.58 1.70 10.56
CA MET A 253 33.16 0.84 9.55
C MET A 253 32.16 0.83 8.41
N SER A 254 32.54 1.49 7.32
CA SER A 254 31.90 1.31 6.03
C SER A 254 31.88 -0.19 5.78
N ARG A 255 30.72 -0.83 6.01
CA ARG A 255 30.48 -2.18 5.53
C ARG A 255 30.88 -2.13 4.07
N ARG A 256 31.92 -2.90 3.71
CA ARG A 256 32.44 -2.96 2.34
C ARG A 256 31.22 -3.10 1.44
N PRO A 257 31.08 -2.26 0.39
CA PRO A 257 29.94 -2.38 -0.50
C PRO A 257 29.96 -3.81 -1.02
N SER A 258 28.91 -4.59 -0.74
CA SER A 258 28.67 -5.79 -1.51
C SER A 258 28.47 -5.28 -2.94
N SER A 259 29.52 -5.38 -3.75
CA SER A 259 29.55 -4.98 -5.15
C SER A 259 28.70 -5.98 -5.91
N ARG A 260 27.40 -5.80 -5.83
CA ARG A 260 26.47 -6.55 -6.63
C ARG A 260 25.50 -5.51 -7.19
N THR A 261 25.77 -5.16 -8.44
CA THR A 261 24.88 -4.52 -9.41
C THR A 261 23.66 -5.34 -9.87
N PRO A 262 23.37 -6.62 -9.49
CA PRO A 262 22.32 -7.38 -10.13
C PRO A 262 20.93 -6.90 -9.70
N LEU A 263 20.73 -6.25 -8.54
CA LEU A 263 19.41 -5.76 -8.16
C LEU A 263 18.97 -4.60 -9.07
N VAL A 264 19.79 -3.55 -9.19
CA VAL A 264 19.47 -2.42 -10.09
C VAL A 264 19.38 -2.89 -11.55
N MET A 265 20.25 -3.82 -11.98
CA MET A 265 20.15 -4.41 -13.32
C MET A 265 18.88 -5.23 -13.51
N LEU A 266 18.47 -6.03 -12.52
CA LEU A 266 17.22 -6.80 -12.55
C LEU A 266 16.00 -5.87 -12.63
N LEU A 267 15.97 -4.81 -11.82
CA LEU A 267 14.88 -3.84 -11.83
C LEU A 267 14.82 -3.08 -13.16
N ALA A 268 15.97 -2.71 -13.72
CA ALA A 268 16.06 -2.11 -15.04
C ALA A 268 15.60 -3.06 -16.15
N LEU A 269 15.92 -4.36 -16.06
CA LEU A 269 15.44 -5.38 -17.00
C LEU A 269 13.93 -5.57 -16.88
N ILE A 270 13.38 -5.64 -15.67
CA ILE A 270 11.93 -5.72 -15.44
C ILE A 270 11.24 -4.49 -16.05
N ALA A 271 11.75 -3.28 -15.79
CA ALA A 271 11.21 -2.04 -16.36
C ALA A 271 11.30 -2.02 -17.89
N ALA A 272 12.41 -2.47 -18.48
CA ALA A 272 12.59 -2.53 -19.93
C ALA A 272 11.62 -3.54 -20.56
N CYS A 273 11.52 -4.74 -20.01
CA CYS A 273 10.56 -5.76 -20.44
C CYS A 273 9.12 -5.25 -20.31
N TRP A 274 8.81 -4.48 -19.26
CA TRP A 274 7.51 -3.87 -19.06
C TRP A 274 7.16 -2.89 -20.18
N VAL A 275 8.03 -1.90 -20.42
CA VAL A 275 7.82 -0.89 -21.46
C VAL A 275 7.66 -1.56 -22.81
N LEU A 276 8.49 -2.57 -23.12
CA LEU A 276 8.36 -3.35 -24.36
C LEU A 276 7.03 -4.10 -24.44
N SER A 277 6.54 -4.67 -23.34
CA SER A 277 5.24 -5.38 -23.30
C SER A 277 4.03 -4.46 -23.44
N CYS A 278 4.15 -3.18 -23.07
CA CYS A 278 3.10 -2.18 -23.31
C CYS A 278 3.09 -1.71 -24.77
N LEU A 279 4.19 -1.85 -25.51
CA LEU A 279 4.30 -1.39 -26.88
C LEU A 279 3.85 -2.51 -27.83
N ASP A 280 2.55 -2.61 -28.08
CA ASP A 280 1.89 -3.52 -29.05
C ASP A 280 2.39 -3.38 -30.52
N VAL A 281 3.38 -2.52 -30.77
CA VAL A 281 3.92 -2.16 -32.09
C VAL A 281 4.78 -3.26 -32.71
N PHE A 282 5.34 -4.18 -31.92
CA PHE A 282 6.30 -5.17 -32.42
C PHE A 282 5.74 -6.59 -32.62
N GLU A 283 4.43 -6.83 -32.51
CA GLU A 283 3.88 -8.20 -32.37
C GLU A 283 4.66 -9.03 -31.33
N VAL A 284 5.27 -8.36 -30.34
CA VAL A 284 5.98 -8.99 -29.24
C VAL A 284 4.90 -9.53 -28.31
N ARG A 285 4.44 -10.73 -28.65
CA ARG A 285 3.38 -11.50 -27.99
C ARG A 285 3.80 -12.02 -26.61
N THR A 286 4.86 -11.47 -26.03
CA THR A 286 5.44 -11.94 -24.77
C THR A 286 4.79 -11.22 -23.58
N GLY A 287 3.68 -11.79 -23.11
CA GLY A 287 3.13 -11.58 -21.77
C GLY A 287 2.08 -10.47 -21.68
N GLY A 288 0.80 -10.85 -21.59
CA GLY A 288 -0.27 -9.90 -21.24
C GLY A 288 -0.15 -9.39 -19.80
N ALA A 289 -0.94 -8.36 -19.45
CA ALA A 289 -1.50 -8.12 -18.10
C ALA A 289 -0.72 -8.71 -16.93
N ALA A 290 -1.23 -9.87 -16.56
CA ALA A 290 -0.80 -10.65 -15.44
C ALA A 290 0.69 -10.99 -15.45
N THR A 291 1.31 -11.21 -16.62
CA THR A 291 2.71 -11.64 -16.72
C THR A 291 3.66 -10.55 -16.27
N ARG A 292 3.48 -9.32 -16.76
CA ARG A 292 4.34 -8.18 -16.40
C ARG A 292 4.16 -7.81 -14.92
N LEU A 293 2.92 -7.76 -14.42
CA LEU A 293 2.63 -7.53 -12.99
C LEU A 293 3.28 -8.62 -12.12
N ALA A 294 3.26 -9.89 -12.57
CA ALA A 294 3.80 -11.02 -11.81
C ALA A 294 5.34 -10.95 -11.72
N LEU A 295 6.01 -10.49 -12.78
CA LEU A 295 7.45 -10.25 -12.75
C LEU A 295 7.83 -9.17 -11.74
N VAL A 296 7.05 -8.08 -11.64
CA VAL A 296 7.28 -7.05 -10.61
C VAL A 296 7.07 -7.61 -9.21
N CYS A 297 5.96 -8.31 -8.96
CA CYS A 297 5.69 -8.92 -7.66
C CYS A 297 6.76 -9.95 -7.26
N GLY A 298 7.18 -10.80 -8.20
CA GLY A 298 8.27 -11.76 -7.99
C GLY A 298 9.62 -11.08 -7.74
N GLY A 299 9.91 -9.97 -8.42
CA GLY A 299 11.08 -9.14 -8.17
C GLY A 299 11.09 -8.50 -6.79
N LEU A 300 9.95 -7.96 -6.34
CA LEU A 300 9.77 -7.41 -4.99
C LEU A 300 9.92 -8.50 -3.92
N PHE A 301 9.31 -9.67 -4.12
CA PHE A 301 9.48 -10.83 -3.23
C PHE A 301 10.95 -11.25 -3.10
N ALA A 302 11.67 -11.34 -4.22
CA ALA A 302 13.10 -11.64 -4.22
C ALA A 302 13.94 -10.53 -3.54
N ALA A 303 13.55 -9.26 -3.70
CA ALA A 303 14.19 -8.13 -3.03
C ALA A 303 13.99 -8.18 -1.51
N LEU A 304 12.79 -8.54 -1.03
CA LEU A 304 12.53 -8.75 0.41
C LEU A 304 13.38 -9.89 0.96
N ILE A 305 13.42 -11.04 0.28
CA ILE A 305 14.28 -12.16 0.67
C ILE A 305 15.74 -11.68 0.74
N TRP A 306 16.23 -10.99 -0.29
CA TRP A 306 17.60 -10.50 -0.36
C TRP A 306 17.93 -9.54 0.80
N ALA A 307 17.04 -8.60 1.09
CA ALA A 307 17.19 -7.66 2.21
C ALA A 307 17.24 -8.39 3.56
N GLY A 308 16.39 -9.42 3.74
CA GLY A 308 16.31 -10.21 4.97
C GLY A 308 17.44 -11.24 5.19
N ARG A 309 18.39 -11.40 4.26
CA ARG A 309 19.50 -12.38 4.42
C ARG A 309 20.56 -11.97 5.43
N HIS A 310 20.66 -10.68 5.74
CA HIS A 310 21.71 -10.16 6.59
C HIS A 310 21.27 -10.17 8.06
N PRO A 311 22.04 -10.76 8.99
CA PRO A 311 21.81 -10.59 10.42
C PRO A 311 21.91 -9.11 10.80
N GLN A 312 20.94 -8.62 11.58
CA GLN A 312 20.90 -7.28 12.11
C GLN A 312 21.06 -7.32 13.63
N GLU A 313 21.72 -6.32 14.20
CA GLU A 313 21.86 -6.20 15.67
C GLU A 313 20.49 -6.06 16.36
N SER A 314 19.50 -5.49 15.66
CA SER A 314 18.12 -5.40 16.13
C SER A 314 17.44 -6.76 16.33
N ASP A 315 17.89 -7.81 15.64
CA ASP A 315 17.27 -9.13 15.79
C ASP A 315 17.48 -9.74 17.18
N GLU A 316 18.63 -9.49 17.78
CA GLU A 316 18.99 -10.01 19.11
C GLU A 316 18.24 -9.24 20.20
N GLN A 317 18.20 -7.91 20.08
CA GLN A 317 17.50 -7.01 21.02
C GLN A 317 16.01 -7.35 21.13
N ILE A 318 15.35 -7.68 20.01
CA ILE A 318 13.91 -8.00 19.98
C ILE A 318 13.61 -9.32 20.65
N VAL A 319 14.45 -10.34 20.46
CA VAL A 319 14.26 -11.63 21.11
C VAL A 319 14.31 -11.46 22.63
N GLU A 320 15.23 -10.62 23.12
CA GLU A 320 15.34 -10.26 24.53
C GLU A 320 14.10 -9.48 25.03
N THR A 321 13.61 -8.49 24.27
CA THR A 321 12.41 -7.70 24.67
C THR A 321 11.14 -8.56 24.70
N LEU A 322 10.97 -9.47 23.75
CA LEU A 322 9.80 -10.38 23.68
C LEU A 322 9.74 -11.37 24.85
N GLU A 323 10.88 -11.69 25.45
CA GLU A 323 10.93 -12.54 26.65
C GLU A 323 10.51 -11.76 27.90
N GLU A 324 10.91 -10.48 28.00
CA GLU A 324 10.57 -9.58 29.11
C GLU A 324 9.09 -9.14 29.13
N GLU A 325 8.48 -8.81 27.98
CA GLU A 325 7.10 -8.29 27.90
C GLU A 325 5.99 -9.34 28.17
N SER A 326 6.34 -10.62 28.27
CA SER A 326 5.36 -11.72 28.32
C SER A 326 4.50 -11.79 29.59
N VAL A 327 4.89 -11.10 30.68
CA VAL A 327 4.28 -11.28 32.00
C VAL A 327 2.95 -10.51 32.17
N ASP A 328 2.78 -9.37 31.49
CA ASP A 328 1.58 -8.50 31.64
C ASP A 328 0.66 -8.45 30.41
N ALA A 329 1.05 -9.09 29.29
CA ALA A 329 0.36 -8.98 28.01
C ALA A 329 -1.14 -9.36 28.06
N ARG A 330 -1.50 -10.40 28.83
CA ARG A 330 -2.92 -10.83 28.96
C ARG A 330 -3.78 -9.83 29.72
N ARG A 331 -3.21 -9.19 30.75
CA ARG A 331 -3.92 -8.18 31.53
C ARG A 331 -4.18 -6.94 30.67
N LEU A 332 -3.18 -6.50 29.92
CA LEU A 332 -3.30 -5.37 29.00
C LEU A 332 -4.33 -5.65 27.89
N ALA A 333 -4.26 -6.82 27.24
CA ALA A 333 -5.23 -7.23 26.23
C ALA A 333 -6.67 -7.30 26.79
N GLY A 334 -6.84 -7.73 28.04
CA GLY A 334 -8.14 -7.71 28.73
C GLY A 334 -8.70 -6.28 28.89
N VAL A 335 -7.84 -5.33 29.28
CA VAL A 335 -8.22 -3.90 29.39
C VAL A 335 -8.56 -3.32 28.01
N GLU A 336 -7.76 -3.59 26.99
CA GLU A 336 -8.05 -3.16 25.61
C GLU A 336 -9.39 -3.71 25.13
N THR A 337 -9.67 -4.99 25.38
CA THR A 337 -10.96 -5.63 25.03
C THR A 337 -12.14 -4.88 25.66
N LEU A 338 -12.04 -4.54 26.95
CA LEU A 338 -13.08 -3.81 27.66
C LEU A 338 -13.33 -2.41 27.09
N ILE A 339 -12.29 -1.74 26.56
CA ILE A 339 -12.41 -0.43 25.89
C ILE A 339 -13.25 -0.55 24.61
N PHE A 340 -13.18 -1.67 23.89
CA PHE A 340 -13.93 -1.87 22.65
C PHE A 340 -15.38 -2.31 22.85
N VAL A 341 -15.73 -2.90 24.00
CA VAL A 341 -17.08 -3.45 24.27
C VAL A 341 -18.21 -2.43 24.01
N PRO A 342 -18.16 -1.18 24.50
CA PRO A 342 -19.24 -0.21 24.26
C PRO A 342 -19.45 0.11 22.77
N ALA A 343 -18.35 0.23 22.01
CA ALA A 343 -18.42 0.49 20.57
C ALA A 343 -19.02 -0.70 19.81
N VAL A 344 -18.69 -1.93 20.21
CA VAL A 344 -19.26 -3.16 19.63
C VAL A 344 -20.74 -3.28 19.96
N ILE A 345 -21.15 -3.03 21.22
CA ILE A 345 -22.56 -3.06 21.62
C ILE A 345 -23.36 -2.03 20.81
N TYR A 346 -22.86 -0.79 20.70
CA TYR A 346 -23.50 0.25 19.91
C TYR A 346 -23.66 -0.15 18.44
N ALA A 347 -22.61 -0.72 17.84
CA ALA A 347 -22.62 -1.23 16.48
C ALA A 347 -23.67 -2.34 16.25
N VAL A 348 -23.78 -3.29 17.19
CA VAL A 348 -24.79 -4.37 17.15
C VAL A 348 -26.21 -3.80 17.28
N LEU A 349 -26.44 -2.85 18.19
CA LEU A 349 -27.74 -2.20 18.35
C LEU A 349 -28.17 -1.47 17.07
N VAL A 350 -27.25 -0.75 16.41
CA VAL A 350 -27.50 -0.10 15.12
C VAL A 350 -27.82 -1.13 14.03
N ALA A 351 -27.10 -2.25 13.99
CA ALA A 351 -27.37 -3.33 13.04
C ALA A 351 -28.78 -3.92 13.22
N ILE A 352 -29.18 -4.20 14.47
CA ILE A 352 -30.52 -4.72 14.79
C ILE A 352 -31.60 -3.69 14.41
N TRP A 353 -31.36 -2.41 14.68
CA TRP A 353 -32.31 -1.36 14.34
C TRP A 353 -32.51 -1.23 12.82
N LEU A 354 -31.43 -1.26 12.04
CA LEU A 354 -31.49 -1.25 10.57
C LEU A 354 -32.24 -2.43 9.97
N GLN A 355 -32.15 -3.61 10.60
CA GLN A 355 -32.88 -4.80 10.14
C GLN A 355 -34.38 -4.72 10.46
N ARG A 356 -34.76 -4.01 11.53
CA ARG A 356 -36.15 -3.89 11.97
C ARG A 356 -36.91 -2.74 11.32
N ASP A 357 -36.22 -1.70 10.89
CA ASP A 357 -36.84 -0.50 10.30
C ASP A 357 -36.37 -0.25 8.85
N PRO A 358 -37.12 -0.76 7.86
CA PRO A 358 -36.83 -0.54 6.44
C PRO A 358 -36.86 0.94 6.03
N THR A 359 -37.59 1.79 6.76
CA THR A 359 -37.67 3.22 6.44
C THR A 359 -36.36 3.92 6.76
N PHE A 360 -35.75 3.58 7.90
CA PHE A 360 -34.44 4.08 8.27
C PHE A 360 -33.33 3.57 7.34
N SER A 361 -33.32 2.26 7.03
CA SER A 361 -32.32 1.70 6.11
C SER A 361 -32.40 2.31 4.71
N GLY A 362 -33.62 2.49 4.19
CA GLY A 362 -33.86 3.15 2.90
C GLY A 362 -33.47 4.64 2.92
N GLY A 363 -33.75 5.35 4.02
CA GLY A 363 -33.32 6.74 4.20
C GLY A 363 -31.80 6.90 4.25
N PHE A 364 -31.10 5.99 4.94
CA PHE A 364 -29.65 5.97 4.99
C PHE A 364 -29.03 5.65 3.62
N GLU A 365 -29.59 4.69 2.89
CA GLU A 365 -29.17 4.40 1.51
C GLU A 365 -29.36 5.60 0.60
N ALA A 366 -30.52 6.27 0.67
CA ALA A 366 -30.80 7.48 -0.09
C ALA A 366 -29.80 8.60 0.23
N LEU A 367 -29.39 8.73 1.51
CA LEU A 367 -28.36 9.68 1.94
C LEU A 367 -27.00 9.34 1.32
N LEU A 368 -26.55 8.08 1.39
CA LEU A 368 -25.29 7.64 0.79
C LEU A 368 -25.29 7.86 -0.73
N MET A 369 -26.42 7.57 -1.39
CA MET A 369 -26.57 7.65 -2.85
C MET A 369 -26.76 9.07 -3.37
N ARG A 370 -26.86 10.07 -2.48
CA ARG A 370 -27.00 11.48 -2.83
C ARG A 370 -25.80 11.96 -3.65
N ALA A 371 -26.03 12.16 -4.94
CA ALA A 371 -25.03 12.70 -5.85
C ALA A 371 -24.93 14.22 -5.67
N TRP A 372 -23.72 14.74 -5.80
CA TRP A 372 -23.45 16.17 -5.86
C TRP A 372 -22.98 16.53 -7.28
N ALA A 373 -23.50 17.63 -7.81
CA ALA A 373 -23.09 18.19 -9.10
C ALA A 373 -22.45 19.57 -8.87
N PRO A 374 -21.26 19.84 -9.43
CA PRO A 374 -20.84 21.21 -9.68
C PRO A 374 -21.81 21.83 -10.70
N GLY A 375 -22.28 23.03 -10.41
CA GLY A 375 -23.34 23.71 -11.17
C GLY A 375 -22.91 24.20 -12.55
N GLU A 376 -22.72 23.29 -13.50
CA GLU A 376 -22.79 23.61 -14.94
C GLU A 376 -23.94 22.83 -15.59
N THR A 377 -24.82 23.56 -16.26
CA THR A 377 -26.02 23.09 -16.93
C THR A 377 -25.71 22.02 -17.97
N GLY A 378 -26.05 20.76 -17.67
CA GLY A 378 -26.05 19.65 -18.63
C GLY A 378 -25.07 18.50 -18.36
N ALA A 379 -24.15 18.62 -17.40
CA ALA A 379 -23.31 17.49 -16.99
C ALA A 379 -24.05 16.65 -15.92
N PRO A 380 -24.19 15.31 -16.08
CA PRO A 380 -24.78 14.47 -15.05
C PRO A 380 -23.97 14.57 -13.74
N ALA A 381 -24.64 14.66 -12.59
CA ALA A 381 -23.99 14.65 -11.28
C ALA A 381 -23.07 13.41 -11.15
N THR A 382 -21.75 13.60 -11.00
CA THR A 382 -20.75 12.55 -11.23
C THR A 382 -20.19 11.88 -9.98
N TRP A 383 -20.35 12.46 -8.77
CA TRP A 383 -19.79 11.88 -7.54
C TRP A 383 -20.73 11.97 -6.32
N ARG A 384 -20.56 11.03 -5.40
CA ARG A 384 -21.32 10.75 -4.18
C ARG A 384 -20.38 10.72 -2.96
N PRO A 385 -20.14 11.87 -2.30
CA PRO A 385 -19.09 11.97 -1.29
C PRO A 385 -19.36 11.11 -0.06
N LEU A 386 -20.63 11.00 0.36
CA LEU A 386 -21.01 10.17 1.51
C LEU A 386 -20.81 8.68 1.25
N LEU A 387 -21.11 8.21 0.04
CA LEU A 387 -20.80 6.84 -0.38
C LEU A 387 -19.30 6.57 -0.38
N GLY A 388 -18.50 7.53 -0.87
CA GLY A 388 -17.04 7.46 -0.83
C GLY A 388 -16.51 7.35 0.60
N LEU A 389 -16.91 8.26 1.49
CA LEU A 389 -16.53 8.24 2.90
C LEU A 389 -16.96 6.94 3.61
N ALA A 390 -18.17 6.45 3.32
CA ALA A 390 -18.64 5.18 3.86
C ALA A 390 -17.80 3.99 3.37
N THR A 391 -17.37 4.00 2.11
CA THR A 391 -16.49 2.98 1.53
C THR A 391 -15.13 2.97 2.23
N ALA A 392 -14.49 4.14 2.34
CA ALA A 392 -13.22 4.31 3.03
C ALA A 392 -13.33 3.93 4.53
N GLY A 393 -14.35 4.43 5.22
CA GLY A 393 -14.58 4.15 6.64
C GLY A 393 -14.83 2.67 6.92
N SER A 394 -15.60 1.99 6.07
CA SER A 394 -15.85 0.56 6.25
C SER A 394 -14.59 -0.27 6.00
N GLY A 395 -13.79 0.09 5.00
CA GLY A 395 -12.49 -0.53 4.77
C GLY A 395 -11.52 -0.33 5.93
N PHE A 396 -11.45 0.89 6.47
CA PHE A 396 -10.64 1.24 7.64
C PHE A 396 -11.05 0.40 8.87
N ILE A 397 -12.34 0.32 9.16
CA ILE A 397 -12.87 -0.46 10.28
C ILE A 397 -12.61 -1.96 10.08
N ILE A 398 -12.92 -2.55 8.93
CA ILE A 398 -12.65 -3.98 8.70
C ILE A 398 -11.16 -4.29 8.85
N GLY A 399 -10.29 -3.48 8.24
CA GLY A 399 -8.84 -3.71 8.31
C GLY A 399 -8.31 -3.59 9.74
N GLY A 400 -8.70 -2.54 10.47
CA GLY A 400 -8.31 -2.35 11.87
C GLY A 400 -8.87 -3.44 12.78
N SER A 401 -10.15 -3.81 12.62
CA SER A 401 -10.79 -4.86 13.42
C SER A 401 -10.16 -6.23 13.16
N LEU A 402 -9.77 -6.56 11.93
CA LEU A 402 -9.08 -7.82 11.63
C LEU A 402 -7.73 -7.88 12.34
N GLY A 403 -6.91 -6.83 12.24
CA GLY A 403 -5.62 -6.77 12.94
C GLY A 403 -5.76 -6.83 14.46
N TRP A 404 -6.71 -6.09 15.03
CA TRP A 404 -7.03 -6.15 16.45
C TRP A 404 -7.53 -7.52 16.91
N ALA A 405 -8.39 -8.17 16.14
CA ALA A 405 -8.89 -9.51 16.46
C ALA A 405 -7.76 -10.54 16.50
N VAL A 406 -6.81 -10.47 15.55
CA VAL A 406 -5.62 -11.32 15.54
C VAL A 406 -4.74 -11.03 16.76
N ARG A 407 -4.43 -9.76 17.04
CA ARG A 407 -3.63 -9.37 18.21
C ARG A 407 -4.25 -9.90 19.50
N LEU A 408 -5.52 -9.58 19.76
CA LEU A 408 -6.22 -9.99 20.99
C LEU A 408 -6.34 -11.52 21.08
N GLY A 409 -6.73 -12.19 19.99
CA GLY A 409 -6.88 -13.65 19.96
C GLY A 409 -5.57 -14.38 20.29
N PHE A 410 -4.47 -14.01 19.63
CA PHE A 410 -3.16 -14.61 19.89
C PHE A 410 -2.63 -14.27 21.28
N THR A 411 -2.76 -13.01 21.74
CA THR A 411 -2.30 -12.62 23.07
C THR A 411 -3.07 -13.37 24.17
N LEU A 412 -4.38 -13.54 24.03
CA LEU A 412 -5.18 -14.31 24.99
C LEU A 412 -4.83 -15.80 24.96
N LEU A 413 -4.69 -16.40 23.77
CA LEU A 413 -4.37 -17.83 23.60
C LEU A 413 -2.96 -18.17 24.13
N PHE A 414 -1.94 -17.47 23.67
CA PHE A 414 -0.54 -17.84 23.89
C PHE A 414 0.13 -17.04 25.03
N GLY A 415 -0.50 -15.97 25.51
CA GLY A 415 0.05 -15.14 26.58
C GLY A 415 1.25 -14.30 26.16
N LYS A 416 1.44 -14.07 24.85
CA LYS A 416 2.51 -13.25 24.28
C LYS A 416 1.95 -12.33 23.22
N GLU A 417 2.45 -11.09 23.15
CA GLU A 417 2.09 -10.19 22.06
C GLU A 417 2.68 -10.72 20.74
N ALA A 418 1.80 -11.20 19.86
CA ALA A 418 2.21 -11.85 18.61
C ALA A 418 2.05 -10.94 17.38
N PHE A 419 1.46 -9.75 17.53
CA PHE A 419 1.05 -8.90 16.42
C PHE A 419 1.26 -7.42 16.74
N GLY A 420 2.07 -6.73 15.93
CA GLY A 420 2.46 -5.35 16.16
C GLY A 420 1.31 -4.36 15.93
N VAL A 421 1.18 -3.35 16.79
CA VAL A 421 0.16 -2.30 16.65
C VAL A 421 0.31 -1.53 15.32
N GLY A 422 1.54 -1.32 14.86
CA GLY A 422 1.82 -0.69 13.57
C GLY A 422 1.21 -1.44 12.38
N ASP A 423 1.26 -2.77 12.39
CA ASP A 423 0.68 -3.61 11.33
C ASP A 423 -0.85 -3.45 11.26
N ILE A 424 -1.51 -3.30 12.42
CA ILE A 424 -2.95 -3.03 12.50
C ILE A 424 -3.29 -1.70 11.79
N HIS A 425 -2.50 -0.65 12.02
CA HIS A 425 -2.70 0.63 11.35
C HIS A 425 -2.40 0.57 9.85
N MET A 426 -1.42 -0.23 9.42
CA MET A 426 -1.18 -0.50 8.00
C MET A 426 -2.37 -1.19 7.35
N MET A 427 -2.97 -2.19 8.02
CA MET A 427 -4.18 -2.88 7.56
C MET A 427 -5.38 -1.92 7.47
N ALA A 428 -5.58 -1.06 8.47
CA ALA A 428 -6.63 -0.06 8.45
C ALA A 428 -6.44 0.96 7.31
N ALA A 429 -5.21 1.45 7.09
CA ALA A 429 -4.89 2.37 6.01
C ALA A 429 -5.09 1.72 4.62
N ALA A 430 -4.62 0.48 4.46
CA ALA A 430 -4.83 -0.28 3.23
C ALA A 430 -6.32 -0.51 2.96
N GLY A 431 -7.11 -0.81 3.99
CA GLY A 431 -8.56 -0.98 3.87
C GLY A 431 -9.27 0.31 3.51
N CYS A 432 -8.86 1.42 4.11
CA CYS A 432 -9.38 2.75 3.79
C CYS A 432 -9.22 3.11 2.31
N VAL A 433 -8.07 2.81 1.74
CA VAL A 433 -7.73 3.19 0.36
C VAL A 433 -8.20 2.14 -0.65
N ALA A 434 -7.80 0.89 -0.49
CA ALA A 434 -7.97 -0.18 -1.46
C ALA A 434 -9.25 -1.01 -1.23
N GLY A 435 -9.94 -0.80 -0.12
CA GLY A 435 -11.15 -1.51 0.25
C GLY A 435 -10.88 -2.76 1.10
N TRP A 436 -11.94 -3.22 1.75
CA TRP A 436 -11.86 -4.33 2.69
C TRP A 436 -11.43 -5.68 2.10
N PRO A 437 -11.79 -6.08 0.86
CA PRO A 437 -11.38 -7.38 0.34
C PRO A 437 -9.87 -7.46 0.15
N VAL A 438 -9.25 -6.33 -0.23
CA VAL A 438 -7.79 -6.22 -0.38
C VAL A 438 -7.08 -6.53 0.93
N VAL A 439 -7.60 -6.03 2.05
CA VAL A 439 -6.99 -6.27 3.36
C VAL A 439 -7.19 -7.69 3.83
N VAL A 440 -8.39 -8.24 3.70
CA VAL A 440 -8.67 -9.61 4.15
C VAL A 440 -7.84 -10.62 3.35
N ILE A 441 -7.90 -10.55 2.03
CA ILE A 441 -7.13 -11.44 1.15
C ILE A 441 -5.62 -11.19 1.34
N GLY A 442 -5.23 -9.92 1.37
CA GLY A 442 -3.84 -9.52 1.53
C GLY A 442 -3.24 -9.99 2.85
N PHE A 443 -3.98 -9.97 3.95
CA PHE A 443 -3.49 -10.46 5.25
C PHE A 443 -3.14 -11.95 5.19
N PHE A 444 -4.05 -12.80 4.71
CA PHE A 444 -3.77 -14.25 4.59
C PHE A 444 -2.64 -14.53 3.59
N LEU A 445 -2.60 -13.78 2.49
CA LEU A 445 -1.50 -13.86 1.52
C LEU A 445 -0.17 -13.42 2.15
N ALA A 446 -0.16 -12.41 3.01
CA ALA A 446 1.04 -11.96 3.73
C ALA A 446 1.57 -13.05 4.63
N CYS A 447 0.73 -13.73 5.42
CA CYS A 447 1.16 -14.84 6.27
C CYS A 447 1.82 -15.95 5.44
N PHE A 448 1.25 -16.29 4.28
CA PHE A 448 1.81 -17.28 3.38
C PHE A 448 3.15 -16.83 2.77
N LEU A 449 3.24 -15.59 2.27
CA LEU A 449 4.46 -15.04 1.69
C LEU A 449 5.57 -14.87 2.73
N ALA A 450 5.24 -14.42 3.94
CA ALA A 450 6.18 -14.30 5.05
C ALA A 450 6.76 -15.65 5.44
N MET A 451 5.94 -16.71 5.50
CA MET A 451 6.40 -18.07 5.74
C MET A 451 7.35 -18.56 4.64
N LEU A 452 7.01 -18.34 3.36
CA LEU A 452 7.91 -18.68 2.25
C LEU A 452 9.22 -17.88 2.30
N GLY A 453 9.13 -16.59 2.62
CA GLY A 453 10.27 -15.70 2.80
C GLY A 453 11.20 -16.18 3.91
N TRP A 454 10.63 -16.56 5.05
CA TRP A 454 11.36 -17.16 6.18
C TRP A 454 12.12 -18.41 5.77
N VAL A 455 11.42 -19.38 5.16
CA VAL A 455 12.04 -20.63 4.71
C VAL A 455 13.18 -20.35 3.72
N ALA A 456 13.02 -19.36 2.84
CA ALA A 456 14.04 -18.96 1.89
C ALA A 456 15.25 -18.23 2.53
N THR A 457 15.09 -17.62 3.71
CA THR A 457 16.18 -16.96 4.44
C THR A 457 16.91 -17.87 5.43
N LEU A 458 16.33 -19.02 5.81
CA LEU A 458 16.94 -20.02 6.70
C LEU A 458 18.41 -20.41 6.37
N PRO A 459 18.81 -20.56 5.09
CA PRO A 459 20.21 -20.88 4.75
C PRO A 459 21.20 -19.76 5.10
N PHE A 460 20.72 -18.53 5.30
CA PHE A 460 21.54 -17.34 5.52
C PHE A 460 21.46 -16.81 6.95
N LYS A 461 20.32 -16.98 7.62
CA LYS A 461 20.03 -16.41 8.95
C LYS A 461 19.16 -17.40 9.75
N ARG A 462 19.40 -17.50 11.07
CA ARG A 462 18.68 -18.43 11.97
C ARG A 462 17.74 -17.73 12.98
N THR A 463 17.45 -16.45 12.78
CA THR A 463 16.56 -15.72 13.70
C THR A 463 15.10 -16.11 13.49
N ALA A 464 14.36 -16.23 14.59
CA ALA A 464 12.94 -16.57 14.57
C ALA A 464 12.05 -15.38 14.18
N ALA A 465 12.47 -14.15 14.51
CA ALA A 465 11.69 -12.94 14.23
C ALA A 465 11.81 -12.50 12.76
N ILE A 466 10.67 -12.13 12.17
CA ILE A 466 10.57 -11.52 10.84
C ILE A 466 9.61 -10.34 10.94
N PRO A 467 9.98 -9.15 10.42
CA PRO A 467 9.08 -8.03 10.34
C PRO A 467 7.94 -8.34 9.35
N LEU A 468 6.69 -8.23 9.80
CA LEU A 468 5.51 -8.58 9.00
C LEU A 468 5.11 -7.48 8.01
N GLY A 469 5.38 -6.21 8.34
CA GLY A 469 5.00 -5.04 7.55
C GLY A 469 5.40 -5.10 6.06
N PRO A 470 6.64 -5.52 5.69
CA PRO A 470 7.06 -5.71 4.31
C PRO A 470 6.23 -6.73 3.54
N TRP A 471 5.84 -7.82 4.20
CA TRP A 471 5.03 -8.88 3.60
C TRP A 471 3.58 -8.45 3.43
N LEU A 472 3.02 -7.70 4.40
CA LEU A 472 1.70 -7.06 4.28
C LEU A 472 1.68 -6.06 3.11
N SER A 473 2.71 -5.23 2.99
CA SER A 473 2.80 -4.24 1.92
C SER A 473 2.87 -4.90 0.54
N LEU A 474 3.66 -5.98 0.40
CA LEU A 474 3.74 -6.75 -0.84
C LEU A 474 2.42 -7.48 -1.14
N SER A 475 1.77 -8.07 -0.15
CA SER A 475 0.52 -8.81 -0.37
C SER A 475 -0.65 -7.89 -0.73
N PHE A 476 -0.74 -6.69 -0.14
CA PHE A 476 -1.71 -5.68 -0.55
C PHE A 476 -1.47 -5.23 -1.98
N LEU A 477 -0.20 -5.05 -2.37
CA LEU A 477 0.13 -4.72 -3.77
C LEU A 477 -0.30 -5.84 -4.71
N ILE A 478 0.05 -7.10 -4.41
CA ILE A 478 -0.38 -8.25 -5.22
C ILE A 478 -1.91 -8.30 -5.32
N THR A 479 -2.61 -8.10 -4.21
CA THR A 479 -4.08 -8.18 -4.19
C THR A 479 -4.73 -7.05 -4.99
N VAL A 480 -4.17 -5.83 -4.97
CA VAL A 480 -4.62 -4.73 -5.83
C VAL A 480 -4.35 -5.02 -7.30
N LEU A 481 -3.13 -5.47 -7.64
CA LEU A 481 -2.71 -5.70 -9.02
C LEU A 481 -3.43 -6.89 -9.67
N PHE A 482 -3.81 -7.90 -8.89
CA PHE A 482 -4.44 -9.13 -9.35
C PHE A 482 -5.87 -9.30 -8.83
N TYR A 483 -6.53 -8.21 -8.43
CA TYR A 483 -7.83 -8.25 -7.79
C TYR A 483 -8.83 -9.09 -8.58
N ARG A 484 -9.06 -8.75 -9.85
CA ARG A 484 -10.03 -9.44 -10.70
C ARG A 484 -9.72 -10.94 -10.89
N PRO A 485 -8.51 -11.37 -11.31
CA PRO A 485 -8.14 -12.77 -11.34
C PRO A 485 -8.35 -13.51 -10.02
N ILE A 486 -8.06 -12.87 -8.89
CA ILE A 486 -8.22 -13.45 -7.56
C ILE A 486 -9.72 -13.63 -7.25
N THR A 487 -10.51 -12.58 -7.34
CA THR A 487 -11.93 -12.60 -6.94
C THR A 487 -12.84 -13.35 -7.91
N GLU A 488 -12.50 -13.36 -9.20
CA GLU A 488 -13.22 -14.15 -10.21
C GLU A 488 -12.73 -15.61 -10.27
N SER A 489 -11.71 -15.98 -9.48
CA SER A 489 -11.25 -17.37 -9.43
C SER A 489 -12.37 -18.28 -8.92
N ARG A 490 -12.52 -19.44 -9.56
CA ARG A 490 -13.54 -20.44 -9.19
C ARG A 490 -13.46 -20.81 -7.71
N MET A 491 -12.27 -20.78 -7.11
CA MET A 491 -12.08 -21.08 -5.69
C MET A 491 -12.81 -20.08 -4.80
N ILE A 492 -12.64 -18.77 -5.04
CA ILE A 492 -13.28 -17.74 -4.22
C ILE A 492 -14.79 -17.68 -4.49
N VAL A 493 -15.21 -17.82 -5.74
CA VAL A 493 -16.64 -17.85 -6.09
C VAL A 493 -17.33 -19.02 -5.39
N ASN A 494 -16.75 -20.23 -5.45
CA ASN A 494 -17.30 -21.41 -4.78
C ASN A 494 -17.28 -21.27 -3.25
N PHE A 495 -16.24 -20.65 -2.67
CA PHE A 495 -16.20 -20.38 -1.24
C PHE A 495 -17.29 -19.38 -0.83
N ALA A 496 -17.47 -18.30 -1.58
CA ALA A 496 -18.51 -17.30 -1.32
C ALA A 496 -19.92 -17.90 -1.46
N GLU A 497 -20.14 -18.77 -2.44
CA GLU A 497 -21.39 -19.53 -2.55
C GLU A 497 -21.58 -20.49 -1.37
N ALA A 498 -20.54 -21.24 -0.97
CA ALA A 498 -20.61 -22.12 0.19
C ALA A 498 -20.97 -21.36 1.47
N VAL A 499 -20.35 -20.20 1.72
CA VAL A 499 -20.67 -19.35 2.89
C VAL A 499 -22.11 -18.85 2.85
N LYS A 500 -22.64 -18.49 1.68
CA LYS A 500 -24.07 -18.14 1.52
C LYS A 500 -25.02 -19.30 1.77
N TYR A 501 -24.57 -20.55 1.68
CA TYR A 501 -25.37 -21.72 2.08
C TYR A 501 -25.33 -21.97 3.60
N PHE A 502 -24.31 -21.45 4.30
CA PHE A 502 -24.14 -21.63 5.74
C PHE A 502 -24.71 -20.48 6.59
N LEU A 503 -24.89 -19.29 6.00
CA LEU A 503 -25.58 -18.13 6.58
C LEU A 503 -27.02 -18.07 6.09
#